data_AF-A0A7V9KD89-F1
#
_entry.id   AF-A0A7V9KD89-F1
#
_cell.length_a   1.000
_cell.length_b   1.000
_cell.length_c   1.000
_cell.angle_alpha   90.00
_cell.angle_beta   90.00
_cell.angle_gamma   90.00
#
_symmetry.space_group_name_H-M   'P 1'
#
loop_
_entity.id
_entity.type
_entity.pdbx_description
1 polymer ?
#
loop_
_entity_poly.entity_id
_entity_poly.type
_entity_poly.pdbx_seq_one_letter_code
_entity_poly.pdbx_strand_id
1 'polypeptide(L)'
;MQTRLISQLSTTDQTHEQGCPEHRDNEAVAQVTEDLRRETEARTAQNADQSASDLDQTQADCDQTASDADQVTSDADQALAVRDQQASDRDQASADLELSRSPDSTTADEAHETSRLERIATSRERDSAAADRSRTTAQRLATAAQCDEVARIRDITAATRDRIAKARDEGADERDRAAEPLERQGDDSGSTFAPLRALRVSGASARHLSALERMAAAADRESSAADREQAASDRDYAGLDELTGVFRRGTGEMALTREIERSRRSGRSLVLALIDVDGLKSSTTIRATPKGTPCCLTWPRR
;
A
#
# COMPACT_ATOMS: atom_id res chain seq x y z
N MET A 1 -41.22 -0.24 -105.50
CA MET A 1 -41.12 0.53 -104.25
C MET A 1 -40.81 -0.48 -103.14
N GLN A 2 -39.54 -0.67 -102.81
CA GLN A 2 -38.75 -0.06 -101.70
C GLN A 2 -38.48 -1.16 -100.63
N THR A 3 -37.27 -1.75 -100.62
CA THR A 3 -36.15 -1.54 -99.65
C THR A 3 -36.40 -2.21 -98.28
N ARG A 4 -35.83 -3.38 -97.95
CA ARG A 4 -34.50 -3.71 -97.34
C ARG A 4 -34.19 -3.03 -95.99
N LEU A 5 -33.78 -3.89 -95.03
CA LEU A 5 -32.65 -3.79 -94.06
C LEU A 5 -32.91 -3.48 -92.54
N ILE A 6 -32.33 -4.38 -91.72
CA ILE A 6 -31.46 -4.18 -90.52
C ILE A 6 -32.03 -4.35 -89.09
N SER A 7 -31.43 -5.34 -88.38
CA SER A 7 -30.87 -5.39 -86.99
C SER A 7 -31.68 -4.83 -85.81
N GLN A 8 -31.47 -5.19 -84.54
CA GLN A 8 -30.68 -6.15 -83.76
C GLN A 8 -31.19 -5.96 -82.30
N LEU A 9 -31.05 -6.98 -81.46
CA LEU A 9 -30.63 -6.93 -80.05
C LEU A 9 -31.24 -5.84 -79.12
N SER A 10 -32.08 -6.27 -78.18
CA SER A 10 -32.26 -5.64 -76.86
C SER A 10 -32.01 -6.76 -75.84
N THR A 11 -30.76 -6.98 -75.45
CA THR A 11 -30.06 -6.36 -74.31
C THR A 11 -30.74 -6.68 -72.99
N THR A 12 -30.31 -7.78 -72.40
CA THR A 12 -30.36 -8.07 -70.97
C THR A 12 -29.69 -6.92 -70.21
N ASP A 13 -30.48 -6.17 -69.46
CA ASP A 13 -29.99 -5.22 -68.46
C ASP A 13 -29.55 -6.02 -67.22
N GLN A 14 -28.38 -6.65 -67.33
CA GLN A 14 -27.60 -7.08 -66.17
C GLN A 14 -26.67 -5.92 -65.82
N THR A 15 -27.12 -5.05 -64.92
CA THR A 15 -26.23 -4.15 -64.18
C THR A 15 -25.33 -5.01 -63.31
N HIS A 16 -24.22 -5.43 -63.89
CA HIS A 16 -23.06 -5.88 -63.15
C HIS A 16 -22.56 -4.65 -62.38
N GLU A 17 -22.99 -4.49 -61.13
CA GLU A 17 -22.38 -3.56 -60.18
C GLU A 17 -20.95 -4.05 -59.92
N GLN A 18 -20.05 -3.72 -60.84
CA GLN A 18 -18.62 -3.73 -60.60
C GLN A 18 -18.34 -2.57 -59.64
N GLY A 19 -18.23 -2.89 -58.36
CA GLY A 19 -17.86 -1.93 -57.32
C GLY A 19 -16.62 -1.12 -57.73
N CYS A 20 -16.73 0.21 -57.67
CA CYS A 20 -15.66 1.13 -57.99
C CYS A 20 -14.41 0.84 -57.13
N PRO A 21 -13.20 0.88 -57.71
CA PRO A 21 -11.95 0.56 -57.01
C PRO A 21 -11.70 1.40 -55.76
N GLU A 22 -12.15 2.66 -55.73
CA GLU A 22 -12.06 3.54 -54.56
C GLU A 22 -12.80 3.00 -53.31
N HIS A 23 -13.85 2.19 -53.50
CA HIS A 23 -14.61 1.63 -52.37
C HIS A 23 -13.86 0.46 -51.70
N ARG A 24 -13.06 -0.30 -52.47
CA ARG A 24 -12.21 -1.39 -51.96
C ARG A 24 -10.98 -0.86 -51.23
N ASP A 25 -10.42 0.25 -51.69
CA ASP A 25 -9.27 0.89 -51.04
C ASP A 25 -9.66 1.50 -49.67
N ASN A 26 -10.86 2.09 -49.58
CA ASN A 26 -11.40 2.59 -48.31
C ASN A 26 -11.72 1.46 -47.30
N GLU A 27 -12.21 0.32 -47.79
CA GLU A 27 -12.48 -0.86 -46.97
C GLU A 27 -11.19 -1.50 -46.45
N ALA A 28 -10.14 -1.56 -47.28
CA ALA A 28 -8.81 -2.01 -46.87
C ALA A 28 -8.17 -1.09 -45.81
N VAL A 29 -8.31 0.23 -45.94
CA VAL A 29 -7.84 1.19 -44.94
C VAL A 29 -8.61 1.05 -43.62
N ALA A 30 -9.92 0.86 -43.67
CA ALA A 30 -10.74 0.60 -42.48
C ALA A 30 -10.33 -0.72 -41.77
N GLN A 31 -10.00 -1.75 -42.55
CA GLN A 31 -9.54 -3.03 -42.00
C GLN A 31 -8.18 -2.88 -41.30
N VAL A 32 -7.21 -2.22 -41.94
CA VAL A 32 -5.87 -2.00 -41.38
C VAL A 32 -5.91 -1.15 -40.11
N THR A 33 -6.77 -0.12 -40.07
CA THR A 33 -6.92 0.75 -38.89
C THR A 33 -7.53 0.00 -37.70
N GLU A 34 -8.52 -0.87 -37.95
CA GLU A 34 -9.11 -1.71 -36.93
C GLU A 34 -8.13 -2.79 -36.43
N ASP A 35 -7.33 -3.38 -37.31
CA ASP A 35 -6.30 -4.36 -36.91
C ASP A 35 -5.19 -3.70 -36.07
N LEU A 36 -4.76 -2.49 -36.43
CA LEU A 36 -3.82 -1.71 -35.62
C LEU A 36 -4.40 -1.35 -34.24
N ARG A 37 -5.71 -1.03 -34.17
CA ARG A 37 -6.41 -0.80 -32.90
C ARG A 37 -6.40 -2.06 -32.03
N ARG A 38 -6.70 -3.23 -32.59
CA ARG A 38 -6.67 -4.51 -31.86
C ARG A 38 -5.27 -4.84 -31.35
N GLU A 39 -4.25 -4.64 -32.17
CA GLU A 39 -2.86 -4.91 -31.79
C GLU A 39 -2.41 -3.97 -30.65
N THR A 40 -2.74 -2.68 -30.74
CA THR A 40 -2.41 -1.72 -29.67
C THR A 40 -3.17 -1.99 -28.38
N GLU A 41 -4.43 -2.43 -28.44
CA GLU A 41 -5.22 -2.85 -27.28
C GLU A 41 -4.68 -4.13 -26.64
N ALA A 42 -4.26 -5.11 -27.45
CA ALA A 42 -3.66 -6.35 -26.98
C ALA A 42 -2.32 -6.08 -26.28
N ARG A 43 -1.48 -5.23 -26.88
CA ARG A 43 -0.19 -4.84 -26.28
C ARG A 43 -0.37 -4.07 -24.98
N THR A 44 -1.35 -3.18 -24.92
CA THR A 44 -1.71 -2.46 -23.68
C THR A 44 -2.18 -3.42 -22.59
N ALA A 45 -2.96 -4.45 -22.95
CA ALA A 45 -3.38 -5.50 -22.02
C ALA A 45 -2.18 -6.25 -21.44
N GLN A 46 -1.29 -6.72 -22.33
CA GLN A 46 -0.11 -7.47 -21.96
C GLN A 46 0.81 -6.66 -21.03
N ASN A 47 1.01 -5.38 -21.32
CA ASN A 47 1.80 -4.50 -20.47
C ASN A 47 1.16 -4.31 -19.08
N ALA A 48 -0.16 -4.24 -19.00
CA ALA A 48 -0.88 -4.15 -17.73
C ALA A 48 -0.85 -5.47 -16.93
N ASP A 49 -0.81 -6.63 -17.61
CA ASP A 49 -0.58 -7.95 -17.00
C ASP A 49 0.83 -8.07 -16.44
N GLN A 50 1.84 -7.69 -17.22
CA GLN A 50 3.22 -7.70 -16.74
C GLN A 50 3.40 -6.76 -15.54
N SER A 51 2.88 -5.54 -15.62
CA SER A 51 2.96 -4.57 -14.53
C SER A 51 2.29 -5.08 -13.25
N ALA A 52 1.16 -5.79 -13.37
CA ALA A 52 0.49 -6.38 -12.21
C ALA A 52 1.33 -7.51 -11.60
N SER A 53 1.90 -8.38 -12.42
CA SER A 53 2.80 -9.45 -11.96
C SER A 53 4.04 -8.89 -11.25
N ASP A 54 4.64 -7.84 -11.79
CA ASP A 54 5.81 -7.20 -11.19
C ASP A 54 5.47 -6.57 -9.83
N LEU A 55 4.27 -5.99 -9.69
CA LEU A 55 3.76 -5.46 -8.41
C LEU A 55 3.45 -6.58 -7.40
N ASP A 56 2.92 -7.72 -7.86
CA ASP A 56 2.69 -8.89 -7.01
C ASP A 56 4.00 -9.44 -6.44
N GLN A 57 5.05 -9.52 -7.27
CA GLN A 57 6.39 -9.89 -6.82
C GLN A 57 6.94 -8.87 -5.82
N THR A 58 6.83 -7.57 -6.15
CA THR A 58 7.29 -6.50 -5.26
C THR A 58 6.58 -6.55 -3.90
N GLN A 59 5.29 -6.88 -3.87
CA GLN A 59 4.54 -7.05 -2.63
C GLN A 59 5.02 -8.27 -1.84
N ALA A 60 5.22 -9.42 -2.50
CA ALA A 60 5.76 -10.60 -1.85
C ALA A 60 7.15 -10.34 -1.25
N ASP A 61 8.01 -9.60 -1.96
CA ASP A 61 9.32 -9.18 -1.46
C ASP A 61 9.19 -8.23 -0.27
N CYS A 62 8.20 -7.32 -0.28
CA CYS A 62 7.89 -6.45 0.85
C CYS A 62 7.41 -7.24 2.07
N ASP A 63 6.50 -8.20 1.88
CA ASP A 63 5.99 -9.07 2.95
C ASP A 63 7.11 -9.92 3.56
N GLN A 64 8.00 -10.46 2.72
CA GLN A 64 9.18 -11.18 3.18
C GLN A 64 10.12 -10.26 3.97
N THR A 65 10.39 -9.05 3.46
CA THR A 65 11.22 -8.05 4.15
C THR A 65 10.61 -7.64 5.49
N ALA A 66 9.29 -7.49 5.56
CA ALA A 66 8.57 -7.19 6.79
C ALA A 66 8.67 -8.35 7.79
N SER A 67 8.51 -9.59 7.33
CA SER A 67 8.67 -10.79 8.15
C SER A 67 10.09 -10.94 8.68
N ASP A 68 11.10 -10.74 7.82
CA ASP A 68 12.50 -10.82 8.21
C ASP A 68 12.86 -9.72 9.22
N ALA A 69 12.35 -8.49 9.00
CA ALA A 69 12.47 -7.40 9.96
C ALA A 69 11.82 -7.77 11.29
N ASP A 70 10.59 -8.28 11.29
CA ASP A 70 9.87 -8.71 12.49
C ASP A 70 10.65 -9.80 13.25
N GLN A 71 11.25 -10.77 12.56
CA GLN A 71 12.08 -11.79 13.19
C GLN A 71 13.32 -11.18 13.86
N VAL A 72 14.06 -10.32 13.15
CA VAL A 72 15.23 -9.61 13.72
C VAL A 72 14.82 -8.77 14.93
N THR A 73 13.64 -8.13 14.87
CA THR A 73 13.12 -7.33 15.99
C THR A 73 12.77 -8.19 17.19
N SER A 74 12.13 -9.34 16.97
CA SER A 74 11.79 -10.29 18.03
C SER A 74 13.04 -10.84 18.71
N ASP A 75 14.06 -11.19 17.92
CA ASP A 75 15.34 -11.67 18.45
C ASP A 75 16.04 -10.57 19.27
N ALA A 76 15.99 -9.32 18.81
CA ALA A 76 16.50 -8.17 19.54
C ALA A 76 15.74 -7.92 20.86
N ASP A 77 14.41 -7.97 20.84
CA ASP A 77 13.57 -7.81 22.03
C ASP A 77 13.83 -8.92 23.06
N GLN A 78 14.00 -10.16 22.60
CA GLN A 78 14.38 -11.28 23.47
C GLN A 78 15.76 -11.05 24.11
N ALA A 79 16.75 -10.58 23.33
CA ALA A 79 18.08 -10.27 23.86
C ALA A 79 18.03 -9.12 24.87
N LEU A 80 17.21 -8.09 24.63
CA LEU A 80 17.01 -6.97 25.56
C LEU A 80 16.28 -7.42 26.84
N ALA A 81 15.28 -8.28 26.74
CA ALA A 81 14.59 -8.84 27.89
C ALA A 81 15.54 -9.66 28.78
N VAL A 82 16.44 -10.46 28.17
CA VAL A 82 17.48 -11.19 28.91
C VAL A 82 18.43 -10.23 29.63
N ARG A 83 18.84 -9.13 28.99
CA ARG A 83 19.67 -8.10 29.64
C ARG A 83 18.95 -7.41 30.79
N ASP A 84 17.68 -7.05 30.61
CA ASP A 84 16.84 -6.43 31.64
C ASP A 84 16.70 -7.36 32.86
N GLN A 85 16.53 -8.67 32.64
CA GLN A 85 16.53 -9.67 33.71
C GLN A 85 17.86 -9.72 34.46
N GLN A 86 18.99 -9.81 33.74
CA GLN A 86 20.32 -9.83 34.36
C GLN A 86 20.60 -8.56 35.18
N ALA A 87 20.15 -7.40 34.70
CA ALA A 87 20.28 -6.14 35.42
C ALA A 87 19.42 -6.15 36.70
N SER A 88 18.20 -6.69 36.64
CA SER A 88 17.35 -6.88 37.81
C SER A 88 17.96 -7.84 38.84
N ASP A 89 18.56 -8.93 38.38
CA ASP A 89 19.21 -9.92 39.26
C ASP A 89 20.42 -9.30 39.98
N ARG A 90 21.20 -8.44 39.29
CA ARG A 90 22.30 -7.67 39.91
C ARG A 90 21.78 -6.67 40.93
N ASP A 91 20.76 -5.89 40.59
CA ASP A 91 20.15 -4.91 41.51
C ASP A 91 19.66 -5.60 42.81
N GLN A 92 19.05 -6.79 42.69
CA GLN A 92 18.62 -7.59 43.84
C GLN A 92 19.82 -8.07 44.67
N ALA A 93 20.87 -8.60 44.03
CA ALA A 93 22.08 -9.04 44.73
C ALA A 93 22.77 -7.90 45.50
N SER A 94 22.83 -6.70 44.91
CA SER A 94 23.37 -5.51 45.58
C SER A 94 22.52 -5.07 46.76
N ALA A 95 21.19 -5.11 46.63
CA ALA A 95 20.27 -4.81 47.73
C ALA A 95 20.39 -5.82 48.89
N ASP A 96 20.52 -7.11 48.57
CA ASP A 96 20.71 -8.17 49.56
C ASP A 96 22.06 -8.01 50.30
N LEU A 97 23.12 -7.60 49.59
CA LEU A 97 24.42 -7.27 50.17
C LEU A 97 24.33 -6.04 51.11
N GLU A 98 23.65 -4.98 50.70
CA GLU A 98 23.40 -3.80 51.55
C GLU A 98 22.65 -4.21 52.84
N LEU A 99 21.63 -5.05 52.74
CA LEU A 99 20.84 -5.53 53.89
C LEU A 99 21.66 -6.40 54.85
N SER A 100 22.62 -7.17 54.33
CA SER A 100 23.47 -8.06 55.14
C SER A 100 24.57 -7.33 55.94
N ARG A 101 24.86 -6.06 55.64
CA ARG A 101 25.94 -5.29 56.29
C ARG A 101 25.42 -4.43 57.44
N SER A 102 26.15 -4.43 58.55
CA SER A 102 25.82 -3.62 59.73
C SER A 102 26.07 -2.12 59.45
N PRO A 103 25.13 -1.21 59.80
CA PRO A 103 25.17 0.20 59.43
C PRO A 103 26.31 1.02 60.06
N ASP A 104 26.98 0.51 61.10
CA ASP A 104 28.00 1.24 61.87
C ASP A 104 29.46 0.97 61.44
N SER A 105 29.69 0.48 60.22
CA SER A 105 31.03 0.14 59.73
C SER A 105 31.48 1.05 58.60
N THR A 106 32.77 1.40 58.54
CA THR A 106 33.36 2.13 57.39
C THR A 106 33.19 1.38 56.06
N THR A 107 32.93 0.09 56.11
CA THR A 107 32.62 -0.77 54.96
C THR A 107 31.16 -0.64 54.48
N ALA A 108 30.29 0.06 55.23
CA ALA A 108 28.92 0.39 54.84
C ALA A 108 28.89 1.58 53.85
N ASP A 109 29.71 2.62 54.08
CA ASP A 109 29.83 3.76 53.14
C ASP A 109 30.39 3.30 51.78
N GLU A 110 31.41 2.45 51.79
CA GLU A 110 31.97 1.85 50.56
C GLU A 110 30.93 0.95 49.86
N ALA A 111 30.10 0.22 50.60
CA ALA A 111 29.00 -0.58 50.04
C ALA A 111 27.93 0.30 49.38
N HIS A 112 27.60 1.42 50.01
CA HIS A 112 26.61 2.35 49.51
C HIS A 112 27.07 3.05 48.23
N GLU A 113 28.32 3.51 48.17
CA GLU A 113 28.87 4.10 46.94
C GLU A 113 28.99 3.07 45.81
N THR A 114 29.33 1.82 46.12
CA THR A 114 29.35 0.73 45.12
C THR A 114 27.95 0.49 44.56
N SER A 115 26.94 0.34 45.43
CA SER A 115 25.55 0.13 45.03
C SER A 115 24.98 1.34 44.27
N ARG A 116 25.38 2.56 44.63
CA ARG A 116 25.02 3.78 43.92
C ARG A 116 25.60 3.82 42.50
N LEU A 117 26.87 3.44 42.32
CA LEU A 117 27.49 3.34 41.00
C LEU A 117 26.85 2.23 40.16
N GLU A 118 26.52 1.09 40.76
CA GLU A 118 25.80 0.01 40.09
C GLU A 118 24.41 0.46 39.62
N ARG A 119 23.63 1.14 40.46
CA ARG A 119 22.32 1.72 40.06
C ARG A 119 22.45 2.71 38.90
N ILE A 120 23.49 3.54 38.89
CA ILE A 120 23.77 4.45 37.76
C ILE A 120 24.10 3.68 36.49
N ALA A 121 24.90 2.62 36.59
CA ALA A 121 25.23 1.75 35.46
C ALA A 121 23.99 1.04 34.92
N THR A 122 23.18 0.42 35.79
CA THR A 122 21.91 -0.22 35.44
C THR A 122 20.94 0.76 34.79
N SER A 123 20.84 2.00 35.29
CA SER A 123 20.00 3.03 34.66
C SER A 123 20.44 3.35 33.23
N ARG A 124 21.75 3.43 32.97
CA ARG A 124 22.27 3.66 31.62
C ARG A 124 22.03 2.47 30.70
N GLU A 125 22.13 1.24 31.22
CA GLU A 125 21.79 0.02 30.46
C GLU A 125 20.32 0.03 30.02
N ARG A 126 19.39 0.37 30.93
CA ARG A 126 17.95 0.50 30.62
C ARG A 126 17.67 1.61 29.60
N ASP A 127 18.34 2.75 29.71
CA ASP A 127 18.21 3.85 28.74
C ASP A 127 18.69 3.43 27.35
N SER A 128 19.80 2.67 27.26
CA SER A 128 20.29 2.11 26.01
C SER A 128 19.30 1.10 25.42
N ALA A 129 18.78 0.18 26.25
CA ALA A 129 17.78 -0.80 25.83
C ALA A 129 16.49 -0.13 25.31
N ALA A 130 16.04 0.94 25.98
CA ALA A 130 14.88 1.71 25.54
C ALA A 130 15.13 2.43 24.19
N ALA A 131 16.35 2.93 23.97
CA ALA A 131 16.75 3.52 22.69
C ALA A 131 16.81 2.48 21.56
N ASP A 132 17.29 1.27 21.86
CA ASP A 132 17.31 0.17 20.89
C ASP A 132 15.89 -0.29 20.53
N ARG A 133 15.00 -0.53 21.50
CA ARG A 133 13.56 -0.82 21.25
C ARG A 133 12.88 0.25 20.40
N SER A 134 13.21 1.51 20.69
CA SER A 134 12.74 2.67 19.94
C SER A 134 13.18 2.61 18.46
N ARG A 135 14.46 2.31 18.19
CA ARG A 135 15.01 2.16 16.83
C ARG A 135 14.40 0.99 16.08
N THR A 136 14.15 -0.11 16.78
CA THR A 136 13.51 -1.32 16.25
C THR A 136 12.07 -1.04 15.84
N THR A 137 11.28 -0.42 16.73
CA THR A 137 9.88 0.00 16.43
C THR A 137 9.85 0.93 15.22
N ALA A 138 10.77 1.89 15.20
CA ALA A 138 10.98 2.82 14.11
C ALA A 138 11.19 2.14 12.75
N GLN A 139 12.08 1.13 12.68
CA GLN A 139 12.32 0.35 11.47
C GLN A 139 11.04 -0.36 10.98
N ARG A 140 10.27 -0.98 11.89
CA ARG A 140 9.00 -1.63 11.54
C ARG A 140 8.00 -0.66 10.93
N LEU A 141 7.89 0.55 11.49
CA LEU A 141 7.02 1.60 10.95
C LEU A 141 7.44 2.05 9.55
N ALA A 142 8.75 2.11 9.27
CA ALA A 142 9.24 2.46 7.93
C ALA A 142 8.94 1.36 6.92
N THR A 143 9.18 0.10 7.26
CA THR A 143 8.87 -1.05 6.39
C THR A 143 7.37 -1.13 6.12
N ALA A 144 6.53 -0.97 7.14
CA ALA A 144 5.08 -0.96 6.98
C ALA A 144 4.62 0.15 6.01
N ALA A 145 5.17 1.37 6.14
CA ALA A 145 4.85 2.47 5.24
C ALA A 145 5.29 2.19 3.78
N GLN A 146 6.40 1.48 3.57
CA GLN A 146 6.82 1.05 2.24
C GLN A 146 5.84 0.03 1.64
N CYS A 147 5.41 -0.95 2.44
CA CYS A 147 4.42 -1.95 2.03
C CYS A 147 3.08 -1.29 1.66
N ASP A 148 2.63 -0.33 2.48
CA ASP A 148 1.40 0.43 2.25
C ASP A 148 1.41 1.15 0.89
N GLU A 149 2.56 1.73 0.51
CA GLU A 149 2.75 2.40 -0.78
C GLU A 149 2.71 1.44 -1.97
N VAL A 150 3.38 0.28 -1.87
CA VAL A 150 3.35 -0.76 -2.92
C VAL A 150 1.91 -1.23 -3.15
N ALA A 151 1.18 -1.51 -2.07
CA ALA A 151 -0.22 -1.92 -2.16
C ALA A 151 -1.11 -0.81 -2.77
N ARG A 152 -0.83 0.48 -2.51
CA ARG A 152 -1.54 1.60 -3.15
C ARG A 152 -1.34 1.63 -4.67
N ILE A 153 -0.10 1.40 -5.14
CA ILE A 153 0.21 1.35 -6.58
C ILE A 153 -0.49 0.17 -7.25
N ARG A 154 -0.54 -0.99 -6.57
CA ARG A 154 -1.30 -2.16 -7.01
C ARG A 154 -2.79 -1.85 -7.18
N ASP A 155 -3.41 -1.16 -6.21
CA ASP A 155 -4.83 -0.83 -6.28
C ASP A 155 -5.17 0.08 -7.48
N ILE A 156 -4.31 1.06 -7.76
CA ILE A 156 -4.44 1.94 -8.93
C ILE A 156 -4.31 1.14 -10.23
N THR A 157 -3.38 0.20 -10.27
CA THR A 157 -3.15 -0.66 -11.43
C THR A 157 -4.35 -1.59 -11.67
N ALA A 158 -4.86 -2.22 -10.61
CA ALA A 158 -6.07 -3.02 -10.65
C ALA A 158 -7.29 -2.21 -11.12
N ALA A 159 -7.48 -0.98 -10.61
CA ALA A 159 -8.56 -0.11 -11.07
C ALA A 159 -8.45 0.26 -12.55
N THR A 160 -7.23 0.34 -13.08
CA THR A 160 -6.99 0.57 -14.51
C THR A 160 -7.34 -0.66 -15.34
N ARG A 161 -7.00 -1.87 -14.87
CA ARG A 161 -7.40 -3.13 -15.50
C ARG A 161 -8.92 -3.30 -15.53
N ASP A 162 -9.60 -2.97 -14.44
CA ASP A 162 -11.07 -3.06 -14.36
C ASP A 162 -11.75 -2.13 -15.36
N ARG A 163 -11.21 -0.91 -15.54
CA ARG A 163 -11.70 0.03 -16.57
C ARG A 163 -11.51 -0.53 -17.99
N ILE A 164 -10.36 -1.12 -18.27
CA ILE A 164 -10.09 -1.74 -19.58
C ILE A 164 -11.01 -2.95 -19.81
N ALA A 165 -11.20 -3.80 -18.79
CA ALA A 165 -12.10 -4.94 -18.87
C ALA A 165 -13.55 -4.51 -19.12
N LYS A 166 -14.02 -3.47 -18.43
CA LYS A 166 -15.35 -2.88 -18.66
C LYS A 166 -15.53 -2.40 -20.10
N ALA A 167 -14.55 -1.69 -20.66
CA ALA A 167 -14.62 -1.25 -22.06
C ALA A 167 -14.68 -2.42 -23.06
N ARG A 168 -13.97 -3.52 -22.77
CA ARG A 168 -14.05 -4.75 -23.58
C ARG A 168 -15.40 -5.43 -23.48
N ASP A 169 -15.98 -5.47 -22.29
CA ASP A 169 -17.31 -6.04 -22.05
C ASP A 169 -18.39 -5.21 -22.78
N GLU A 170 -18.31 -3.89 -22.73
CA GLU A 170 -19.20 -2.97 -23.47
C GLU A 170 -19.11 -3.20 -24.99
N GLY A 171 -17.89 -3.29 -25.54
CA GLY A 171 -17.69 -3.59 -26.96
C GLY A 171 -18.15 -5.00 -27.36
N ALA A 172 -18.08 -5.97 -26.44
CA ALA A 172 -18.66 -7.31 -26.66
C ALA A 172 -20.19 -7.26 -26.69
N ASP A 173 -20.81 -6.50 -25.78
CA ASP A 173 -22.26 -6.32 -25.75
C ASP A 173 -22.78 -5.59 -26.99
N GLU A 174 -22.01 -4.63 -27.54
CA GLU A 174 -22.33 -4.00 -28.83
C GLU A 174 -22.34 -4.99 -29.99
N ARG A 175 -21.31 -5.85 -30.09
CA ARG A 175 -21.26 -6.92 -31.09
C ARG A 175 -22.42 -7.89 -30.94
N ASP A 176 -22.75 -8.24 -29.71
CA ASP A 176 -23.86 -9.14 -29.41
C ASP A 176 -25.20 -8.54 -29.84
N ARG A 177 -25.45 -7.25 -29.56
CA ARG A 177 -26.64 -6.53 -30.04
C ARG A 177 -26.70 -6.42 -31.56
N ALA A 178 -25.56 -6.21 -32.22
CA ALA A 178 -25.49 -6.14 -33.68
C ALA A 178 -25.75 -7.49 -34.36
N ALA A 179 -25.38 -8.61 -33.71
CA ALA A 179 -25.61 -9.96 -34.22
C ALA A 179 -27.08 -10.42 -34.11
N GLU A 180 -27.83 -9.96 -33.10
CA GLU A 180 -29.22 -10.36 -32.86
C GLU A 180 -30.20 -10.22 -34.05
N PRO A 181 -30.23 -9.12 -34.82
CA PRO A 181 -31.10 -9.03 -36.00
C PRO A 181 -30.72 -10.00 -37.11
N LEU A 182 -29.42 -10.27 -37.29
CA LEU A 182 -28.92 -11.23 -38.29
C LEU A 182 -29.31 -12.67 -37.91
N GLU A 183 -29.18 -13.01 -36.63
CA GLU A 183 -29.62 -14.31 -36.08
C GLU A 183 -31.14 -14.49 -36.24
N ARG A 184 -31.94 -13.44 -35.99
CA ARG A 184 -33.40 -13.46 -36.18
C ARG A 184 -33.81 -13.67 -37.64
N GLN A 185 -33.08 -13.08 -38.59
CA GLN A 185 -33.33 -13.28 -40.02
C GLN A 185 -32.85 -14.66 -40.51
N GLY A 186 -31.76 -15.17 -39.94
CA GLY A 186 -31.22 -16.49 -40.27
C GLY A 186 -32.02 -17.68 -39.71
N ASP A 187 -32.81 -17.46 -38.65
CA ASP A 187 -33.70 -18.48 -38.08
C ASP A 187 -34.82 -18.92 -39.05
N ASP A 188 -35.19 -18.07 -40.03
CA ASP A 188 -36.16 -18.40 -41.08
C ASP A 188 -35.64 -19.48 -42.06
N SER A 189 -34.32 -19.73 -42.06
CA SER A 189 -33.64 -20.78 -42.85
C SER A 189 -33.26 -22.03 -42.04
N GLY A 190 -33.59 -22.06 -40.74
CA GLY A 190 -33.40 -23.22 -39.86
C GLY A 190 -32.00 -23.39 -39.24
N SER A 191 -31.98 -23.69 -37.93
CA SER A 191 -30.95 -24.34 -37.08
C SER A 191 -29.50 -23.84 -37.08
N THR A 192 -29.03 -23.07 -38.05
CA THR A 192 -27.59 -22.79 -38.23
C THR A 192 -27.01 -21.90 -37.12
N PHE A 193 -27.82 -21.02 -36.53
CA PHE A 193 -27.39 -20.01 -35.56
C PHE A 193 -27.63 -20.38 -34.10
N ALA A 194 -28.30 -21.51 -33.80
CA ALA A 194 -28.62 -21.90 -32.43
C ALA A 194 -27.37 -22.10 -31.54
N PRO A 195 -26.27 -22.76 -32.00
CA PRO A 195 -25.04 -22.88 -31.20
C PRO A 195 -24.34 -21.54 -30.97
N LEU A 196 -24.34 -20.64 -31.96
CA LEU A 196 -23.74 -19.31 -31.86
C LEU A 196 -24.49 -18.43 -30.85
N ARG A 197 -25.83 -18.47 -30.88
CA ARG A 197 -26.69 -17.81 -29.90
C ARG A 197 -26.43 -18.32 -28.49
N ALA A 198 -26.30 -19.63 -28.31
CA ALA A 198 -25.98 -20.23 -27.01
C ALA A 198 -24.61 -19.79 -26.48
N LEU A 199 -23.57 -19.76 -27.35
CA LEU A 199 -22.24 -19.28 -26.99
C LEU A 199 -22.26 -17.81 -26.57
N ARG A 200 -23.00 -16.98 -27.30
CA ARG A 200 -23.19 -15.55 -27.00
C ARG A 200 -23.86 -15.32 -25.64
N VAL A 201 -24.97 -16.00 -25.39
CA VAL A 201 -25.70 -15.89 -24.10
C VAL A 201 -24.82 -16.36 -22.92
N SER A 202 -24.07 -17.45 -23.11
CA SER A 202 -23.10 -17.93 -22.12
C SER A 202 -21.99 -16.92 -21.89
N GLY A 203 -21.42 -16.35 -22.96
CA GLY A 203 -20.39 -15.31 -22.89
C GLY A 203 -20.88 -14.04 -22.17
N ALA A 204 -22.09 -13.58 -22.48
CA ALA A 204 -22.71 -12.44 -21.79
C ALA A 204 -22.91 -12.72 -20.29
N SER A 205 -23.33 -13.94 -19.95
CA SER A 205 -23.49 -14.36 -18.54
C SER A 205 -22.14 -14.39 -17.82
N ALA A 206 -21.09 -14.92 -18.44
CA ALA A 206 -19.74 -14.93 -17.89
C ALA A 206 -19.21 -13.51 -17.65
N ARG A 207 -19.38 -12.59 -18.61
CA ARG A 207 -18.99 -11.17 -18.45
C ARG A 207 -19.74 -10.49 -17.32
N HIS A 208 -21.05 -10.77 -17.18
CA HIS A 208 -21.84 -10.23 -16.07
C HIS A 208 -21.31 -10.70 -14.71
N LEU A 209 -21.00 -11.98 -14.55
CA LEU A 209 -20.39 -12.51 -13.33
C LEU A 209 -19.02 -11.87 -13.06
N SER A 210 -18.16 -11.78 -14.07
CA SER A 210 -16.86 -11.11 -13.93
C SER A 210 -16.99 -9.63 -13.56
N ALA A 211 -18.02 -8.93 -14.05
CA ALA A 211 -18.29 -7.56 -13.64
C ALA A 211 -18.66 -7.46 -12.15
N LEU A 212 -19.46 -8.39 -11.63
CA LEU A 212 -19.79 -8.47 -10.20
C LEU A 212 -18.55 -8.78 -9.34
N GLU A 213 -17.70 -9.71 -9.79
CA GLU A 213 -16.44 -10.04 -9.11
C GLU A 213 -15.51 -8.82 -9.02
N ARG A 214 -15.39 -8.04 -10.11
CA ARG A 214 -14.61 -6.80 -10.10
C ARG A 214 -15.19 -5.75 -9.15
N MET A 215 -16.51 -5.65 -9.04
CA MET A 215 -17.16 -4.75 -8.08
C MET A 215 -16.87 -5.16 -6.63
N ALA A 216 -16.94 -6.46 -6.32
CA ALA A 216 -16.58 -6.98 -5.01
C ALA A 216 -15.09 -6.71 -4.70
N ALA A 217 -14.20 -7.02 -5.63
CA ALA A 217 -12.77 -6.76 -5.48
C ALA A 217 -12.42 -5.26 -5.37
N ALA A 218 -13.22 -4.37 -5.94
CA ALA A 218 -13.08 -2.93 -5.75
C ALA A 218 -13.48 -2.50 -4.32
N ALA A 219 -14.58 -3.03 -3.80
CA ALA A 219 -15.02 -2.77 -2.43
C ALA A 219 -14.01 -3.31 -1.39
N ASP A 220 -13.46 -4.51 -1.61
CA ASP A 220 -12.44 -5.10 -0.73
C ASP A 220 -11.17 -4.24 -0.68
N ARG A 221 -10.75 -3.69 -1.83
CA ARG A 221 -9.61 -2.76 -1.90
C ARG A 221 -9.88 -1.45 -1.19
N GLU A 222 -11.10 -0.90 -1.30
CA GLU A 222 -11.50 0.30 -0.58
C GLU A 222 -11.46 0.09 0.94
N SER A 223 -12.01 -1.04 1.43
CA SER A 223 -11.91 -1.42 2.83
C SER A 223 -10.45 -1.56 3.28
N SER A 224 -9.62 -2.25 2.49
CA SER A 224 -8.20 -2.45 2.80
C SER A 224 -7.40 -1.14 2.78
N ALA A 225 -7.80 -0.17 1.96
CA ALA A 225 -7.20 1.17 1.96
C ALA A 225 -7.58 1.95 3.22
N ALA A 226 -8.85 1.89 3.65
CA ALA A 226 -9.31 2.49 4.89
C ALA A 226 -8.63 1.89 6.13
N ASP A 227 -8.47 0.56 6.17
CA ASP A 227 -7.77 -0.14 7.24
C ASP A 227 -6.30 0.29 7.34
N ARG A 228 -5.62 0.47 6.20
CA ARG A 228 -4.25 1.00 6.15
C ARG A 228 -4.15 2.45 6.63
N GLU A 229 -5.10 3.30 6.24
CA GLU A 229 -5.14 4.70 6.70
C GLU A 229 -5.36 4.80 8.21
N GLN A 230 -6.26 3.96 8.75
CA GLN A 230 -6.49 3.86 10.19
C GLN A 230 -5.23 3.35 10.89
N ALA A 231 -4.61 2.28 10.38
CA ALA A 231 -3.37 1.74 10.95
C ALA A 231 -2.23 2.77 10.92
N ALA A 232 -2.10 3.55 9.84
CA ALA A 232 -1.12 4.63 9.76
C ALA A 232 -1.37 5.72 10.81
N SER A 233 -2.64 6.11 10.99
CA SER A 233 -3.03 7.06 12.04
C SER A 233 -2.72 6.50 13.44
N ASP A 234 -3.06 5.25 13.71
CA ASP A 234 -2.80 4.60 15.01
C ASP A 234 -1.30 4.55 15.31
N ARG A 235 -0.45 4.31 14.29
CA ARG A 235 1.02 4.37 14.41
C ARG A 235 1.51 5.77 14.77
N ASP A 236 0.96 6.80 14.13
CA ASP A 236 1.34 8.19 14.41
C ASP A 236 0.97 8.58 15.85
N TYR A 237 -0.21 8.18 16.33
CA TYR A 237 -0.63 8.41 17.72
C TYR A 237 0.19 7.60 18.73
N ALA A 238 0.50 6.34 18.44
CA ALA A 238 1.34 5.50 19.31
C ALA A 238 2.76 6.07 19.48
N GLY A 239 3.24 6.83 18.50
CA GLY A 239 4.53 7.51 18.54
C GLY A 239 4.60 8.73 19.46
N LEU A 240 3.47 9.18 20.01
CA LEU A 240 3.39 10.36 20.88
C LEU A 240 3.43 9.97 22.37
N ASP A 241 4.06 10.83 23.17
CA ASP A 241 4.02 10.77 24.61
C ASP A 241 2.62 11.16 25.09
N GLU A 242 1.98 10.30 25.89
CA GLU A 242 0.58 10.48 26.32
C GLU A 242 0.41 11.73 27.19
N LEU A 243 1.47 12.17 27.88
CA LEU A 243 1.41 13.29 28.80
C LEU A 243 1.57 14.64 28.09
N THR A 244 2.44 14.70 27.09
CA THR A 244 2.85 15.96 26.45
C THR A 244 2.36 16.10 25.02
N GLY A 245 1.96 15.00 24.37
CA GLY A 245 1.61 14.96 22.94
C GLY A 245 2.80 15.21 22.02
N VAL A 246 4.03 15.21 22.55
CA VAL A 246 5.27 15.33 21.78
C VAL A 246 5.73 13.93 21.36
N PHE A 247 6.47 13.82 20.26
CA PHE A 247 7.07 12.54 19.88
C PHE A 247 7.88 11.93 21.03
N ARG A 248 7.66 10.64 21.30
CA ARG A 248 8.54 9.85 22.16
C ARG A 248 9.94 9.84 21.52
N ARG A 249 10.99 9.75 22.34
CA ARG A 249 12.40 9.87 21.91
C ARG A 249 12.71 9.08 20.63
N GLY A 250 12.28 7.82 20.56
CA GLY A 250 12.45 6.98 19.38
C GLY A 250 11.81 7.52 18.10
N THR A 251 10.50 7.78 18.16
CA THR A 251 9.74 8.34 17.04
C THR A 251 10.26 9.71 16.63
N GLY A 252 10.66 10.53 17.61
CA GLY A 252 11.25 11.84 17.38
C GLY A 252 12.59 11.78 16.64
N GLU A 253 13.44 10.81 16.95
CA GLU A 253 14.72 10.59 16.27
C GLU A 253 14.54 10.21 14.79
N MET A 254 13.54 9.38 14.49
CA MET A 254 13.19 9.09 13.10
C MET A 254 12.64 10.30 12.36
N ALA A 255 11.70 11.01 12.98
CA ALA A 255 11.10 12.20 12.39
C ALA A 255 12.18 13.22 12.05
N LEU A 256 13.15 13.38 12.96
CA LEU A 256 14.35 14.20 12.73
C LEU A 256 15.20 13.67 11.56
N THR A 257 15.45 12.36 11.50
CA THR A 257 16.23 11.74 10.40
C THR A 257 15.58 11.97 9.04
N ARG A 258 14.26 11.74 8.93
CA ARG A 258 13.49 12.02 7.70
C ARG A 258 13.56 13.49 7.30
N GLU A 259 13.48 14.39 8.29
CA GLU A 259 13.55 15.82 8.02
C GLU A 259 14.96 16.26 7.60
N ILE A 260 16.02 15.66 8.16
CA ILE A 260 17.39 15.85 7.69
C ILE A 260 17.53 15.43 6.22
N GLU A 261 17.02 14.26 5.85
CA GLU A 261 17.05 13.78 4.46
C GLU A 261 16.23 14.67 3.53
N ARG A 262 15.05 15.12 3.97
CA ARG A 262 14.23 16.09 3.23
C ARG A 262 14.99 17.40 3.01
N SER A 263 15.63 17.93 4.04
CA SER A 263 16.43 19.16 3.99
C SER A 263 17.61 19.00 3.01
N ARG A 264 18.31 17.86 3.05
CA ARG A 264 19.39 17.52 2.12
C ARG A 264 18.92 17.47 0.67
N ARG A 265 17.79 16.80 0.40
CA ARG A 265 17.23 16.70 -0.96
C ARG A 265 16.75 18.04 -1.50
N SER A 266 16.16 18.88 -0.65
CA SER A 266 15.60 20.17 -1.04
C SER A 266 16.60 21.33 -0.98
N GLY A 267 17.81 21.12 -0.43
CA GLY A 267 18.80 22.16 -0.21
C GLY A 267 18.39 23.23 0.80
N ARG A 268 17.34 23.00 1.59
CA ARG A 268 16.86 23.94 2.61
C ARG A 268 17.69 23.82 3.89
N SER A 269 17.70 24.87 4.72
CA SER A 269 18.30 24.83 6.04
C SER A 269 17.34 24.20 7.07
N LEU A 270 17.88 23.35 7.92
CA LEU A 270 17.18 22.74 9.06
C LEU A 270 17.72 23.37 10.35
N VAL A 271 16.82 23.74 11.27
CA VAL A 271 17.16 24.25 12.60
C VAL A 271 16.65 23.27 13.65
N LEU A 272 17.52 22.87 14.57
CA LEU A 272 17.19 22.02 15.71
C LEU A 272 17.28 22.85 17.00
N ALA A 273 16.22 22.85 17.80
CA ALA A 273 16.20 23.46 19.13
C ALA A 273 16.16 22.37 20.19
N LEU A 274 17.10 22.41 21.14
CA LEU A 274 17.04 21.62 22.38
C LEU A 274 16.47 22.51 23.49
N ILE A 275 15.41 22.05 24.14
CA ILE A 275 14.74 22.76 25.23
C ILE A 275 14.86 21.88 26.47
N ASP A 276 15.48 22.41 27.53
CA ASP A 276 15.51 21.81 28.86
C ASP A 276 14.72 22.71 29.82
N VAL A 277 14.04 22.10 30.80
CA VAL A 277 13.22 22.84 31.77
C VAL A 277 13.92 22.80 33.13
N ASP A 278 14.45 23.95 33.54
CA ASP A 278 15.14 24.10 34.81
C ASP A 278 14.21 23.82 36.01
N GLY A 279 14.75 23.18 37.06
CA GLY A 279 14.04 22.98 38.33
C GLY A 279 13.05 21.80 38.38
N LEU A 280 13.01 20.94 37.35
CA LEU A 280 12.16 19.74 37.33
C LEU A 280 12.42 18.75 38.47
N LYS A 281 13.65 18.68 39.00
CA LYS A 281 14.00 17.77 40.12
C LYS A 281 13.63 18.32 41.49
N SER A 282 13.51 19.63 41.66
CA SER A 282 13.23 20.29 42.94
C SER A 282 11.74 20.49 43.21
N SER A 283 10.88 20.36 42.19
CA SER A 283 9.42 20.52 42.31
C SER A 283 8.69 19.26 42.79
N THR A 284 9.26 18.06 42.60
CA THR A 284 8.63 16.79 42.99
C THR A 284 8.50 16.59 44.51
N THR A 285 9.23 17.36 45.33
CA THR A 285 9.22 17.19 46.80
C THR A 285 8.24 18.11 47.54
N ILE A 286 7.56 19.08 46.88
CA ILE A 286 6.62 19.99 47.59
C ILE A 286 5.31 20.17 46.80
N ARG A 287 4.53 19.10 46.69
CA ARG A 287 3.05 19.07 46.75
C ARG A 287 2.51 17.73 46.26
N ALA A 288 2.13 16.86 47.19
CA ALA A 288 1.02 15.96 46.93
C ALA A 288 -0.26 16.82 46.85
N THR A 289 -0.64 17.27 45.65
CA THR A 289 -2.00 17.82 45.41
C THR A 289 -2.91 16.71 44.90
N PRO A 290 -4.12 16.55 45.47
CA PRO A 290 -5.14 15.73 44.83
C PRO A 290 -5.64 16.48 43.59
N LYS A 291 -5.66 15.78 42.44
CA LYS A 291 -6.01 16.24 41.07
C LYS A 291 -4.83 16.76 40.21
N GLY A 292 -3.94 15.84 39.83
CA GLY A 292 -3.96 15.29 38.46
C GLY A 292 -3.67 16.21 37.26
N THR A 293 -2.79 17.21 37.33
CA THR A 293 -2.25 17.84 36.10
C THR A 293 -0.80 18.27 36.30
N PRO A 294 0.20 17.62 35.67
CA PRO A 294 1.59 18.00 35.83
C PRO A 294 1.94 19.27 35.05
N CYS A 295 2.98 19.96 35.51
CA CYS A 295 3.49 21.26 35.06
C CYS A 295 3.78 21.38 33.55
N CYS A 296 3.88 20.26 32.84
CA CYS A 296 4.19 20.18 31.41
C CYS A 296 3.02 20.54 30.48
N LEU A 297 1.79 20.69 30.97
CA LEU A 297 0.60 20.95 30.15
C LEU A 297 0.30 22.43 29.86
N THR A 298 1.05 23.38 30.44
CA THR A 298 0.86 24.82 30.20
C THR A 298 1.87 25.35 29.19
N TRP A 299 1.71 24.99 27.92
CA TRP A 299 2.32 25.72 26.80
C TRP A 299 1.23 26.19 25.84
N PRO A 300 1.24 27.47 25.40
CA PRO A 300 0.22 27.98 24.50
C PRO A 300 0.42 27.35 23.12
N ARG A 301 -0.57 26.56 22.67
CA ARG A 301 -0.72 26.22 21.25
C ARG A 301 -0.86 27.52 20.47
N ARG A 302 0.05 27.79 19.54
CA ARG A 302 -0.10 28.81 18.49
C ARG A 302 -0.64 28.17 17.24
#